data_AF-A0A067NR83-F1
#
_entry.id   AF-A0A067NR83-F1
#
_cell.length_a   1.000
_cell.length_b   1.000
_cell.length_c   1.000
_cell.angle_alpha   90.00
_cell.angle_beta   90.00
_cell.angle_gamma   90.00
#
_symmetry.space_group_name_H-M   'P 1'
#
loop_
_entity.id
_entity.type
_entity.pdbx_description
1 polymer ?
#
loop_
_entity_poly.entity_id
_entity_poly.type
_entity_poly.pdbx_seq_one_letter_code
_entity_poly.pdbx_strand_id
1 'polypeptide(L)'
;MSSSSNWTHERIRDVLNKYFRKRACWFQIEMAKAVYEGFDVVGVAATGSGKTLSFFAPLVMALEDGLKKVIFIVTPLNLLGQQNSDQLNTIGLTAISVTAENAGPETFKAIESGAYKEVYRNYP
;
A
#
# COMPACT_ATOMS: atom_id res chain seq x y z
N MET A 1 -7.02 -5.29 23.19
CA MET A 1 -8.18 -6.11 22.81
C MET A 1 -7.99 -6.52 21.36
N SER A 2 -7.63 -7.78 21.08
CA SER A 2 -7.53 -8.25 19.69
C SER A 2 -8.94 -8.46 19.15
N SER A 3 -9.40 -7.51 18.34
CA SER A 3 -10.50 -7.78 17.42
C SER A 3 -9.97 -8.80 16.42
N SER A 4 -10.45 -10.04 16.49
CA SER A 4 -10.21 -11.01 15.43
C SER A 4 -10.69 -10.40 14.12
N SER A 5 -9.74 -10.10 13.23
CA SER A 5 -9.97 -9.45 11.94
C SER A 5 -11.01 -10.23 11.13
N ASN A 6 -12.11 -9.58 10.71
CA ASN A 6 -13.16 -10.20 9.86
C ASN A 6 -12.72 -10.31 8.37
N TRP A 7 -11.41 -10.48 8.15
CA TRP A 7 -10.81 -10.57 6.84
C TRP A 7 -10.49 -12.02 6.51
N THR A 8 -11.44 -12.67 5.84
CA THR A 8 -11.23 -14.01 5.26
C THR A 8 -10.34 -13.93 4.02
N HIS A 9 -9.79 -15.08 3.62
CA HIS A 9 -9.00 -15.17 2.39
C HIS A 9 -9.81 -14.79 1.15
N GLU A 10 -11.09 -15.19 1.07
CA GLU A 10 -11.96 -14.78 -0.05
C GLU A 10 -12.18 -13.27 -0.06
N ARG A 11 -12.53 -12.67 1.08
CA ARG A 11 -12.81 -11.23 1.15
C ARG A 11 -11.60 -10.39 0.72
N ILE A 12 -10.39 -10.79 1.13
CA ILE A 12 -9.15 -10.12 0.72
C ILE A 12 -8.95 -10.25 -0.80
N ARG A 13 -9.18 -11.43 -1.38
CA ARG A 13 -9.10 -11.61 -2.84
C ARG A 13 -10.12 -10.75 -3.59
N ASP A 14 -11.34 -10.68 -3.09
CA ASP A 14 -12.40 -9.90 -3.73
C ASP A 14 -12.07 -8.41 -3.73
N VAL A 15 -11.56 -7.89 -2.62
CA VAL A 15 -11.10 -6.50 -2.53
C VAL A 15 -9.91 -6.25 -3.44
N LEU A 16 -8.91 -7.13 -3.46
CA LEU A 16 -7.76 -6.96 -4.36
C LEU A 16 -8.16 -7.06 -5.84
N ASN A 17 -9.15 -7.90 -6.17
CA ASN A 17 -9.70 -7.96 -7.51
C ASN A 17 -10.50 -6.69 -7.86
N LYS A 18 -11.27 -6.13 -6.92
CA LYS A 18 -12.02 -4.88 -7.09
C LYS A 18 -11.09 -3.71 -7.43
N TYR A 19 -10.00 -3.54 -6.68
CA TYR A 19 -9.07 -2.41 -6.85
C TYR A 19 -8.05 -2.63 -7.96
N PHE A 20 -7.44 -3.82 -8.01
CA PHE A 20 -6.26 -4.05 -8.86
C PHE A 20 -6.53 -5.00 -10.03
N ARG A 21 -7.72 -5.60 -10.13
CA ARG A 21 -8.03 -6.65 -11.12
C ARG A 21 -7.03 -7.82 -11.07
N LYS A 22 -6.52 -8.13 -9.87
CA LYS A 22 -5.57 -9.22 -9.61
C LYS A 22 -6.11 -10.17 -8.55
N ARG A 23 -5.82 -11.46 -8.72
CA ARG A 23 -6.09 -12.50 -7.72
C ARG A 23 -4.84 -12.72 -6.87
N ALA A 24 -4.95 -12.45 -5.57
CA ALA A 24 -3.85 -12.66 -4.65
C ALA A 24 -3.60 -14.15 -4.35
N CYS A 25 -2.33 -14.53 -4.31
CA CYS A 25 -1.88 -15.83 -3.84
C CYS A 25 -1.81 -15.84 -2.29
N TRP A 26 -1.54 -17.02 -1.73
CA TRP A 26 -1.61 -17.23 -0.29
C TRP A 26 -0.66 -16.33 0.51
N PHE A 27 0.62 -16.22 0.13
CA PHE A 27 1.57 -15.40 0.89
C PHE A 27 1.23 -13.91 0.88
N GLN A 28 0.65 -13.42 -0.22
CA GLN A 28 0.22 -12.02 -0.32
C GLN A 28 -0.93 -11.73 0.66
N ILE A 29 -1.86 -12.67 0.80
CA ILE A 29 -2.98 -12.59 1.73
C ILE A 29 -2.49 -12.63 3.18
N GLU A 30 -1.61 -13.57 3.52
CA GLU A 30 -1.12 -13.71 4.89
C GLU A 30 -0.27 -12.51 5.32
N MET A 31 0.60 -11.98 4.44
CA MET A 31 1.30 -10.73 4.72
C MET A 31 0.32 -9.57 4.92
N ALA A 32 -0.69 -9.45 4.05
CA ALA A 32 -1.67 -8.36 4.17
C ALA A 32 -2.42 -8.40 5.50
N LYS A 33 -2.86 -9.59 5.94
CA LYS A 33 -3.53 -9.79 7.23
C LYS A 33 -2.63 -9.42 8.40
N ALA A 34 -1.40 -9.93 8.42
CA ALA A 34 -0.47 -9.66 9.51
C ALA A 34 -0.17 -8.16 9.63
N VAL A 35 0.08 -7.46 8.52
CA VAL A 35 0.28 -6.01 8.52
C VAL A 35 -1.00 -5.27 8.96
N TYR A 36 -2.16 -5.70 8.49
CA TYR A 36 -3.45 -5.09 8.87
C TYR A 36 -3.73 -5.22 10.38
N GLU A 37 -3.34 -6.34 10.98
CA GLU A 37 -3.46 -6.62 12.42
C GLU A 37 -2.40 -5.90 13.26
N GLY A 38 -1.45 -5.21 12.63
CA GLY A 38 -0.43 -4.39 13.29
C GLY A 38 0.86 -5.13 13.63
N PHE A 39 1.12 -6.27 12.98
CA PHE A 39 2.38 -6.99 13.12
C PHE A 39 3.47 -6.44 12.20
N ASP A 40 4.72 -6.47 12.67
CA ASP A 40 5.89 -6.31 11.83
C ASP A 40 6.14 -7.60 11.03
N VAL A 41 6.32 -7.47 9.72
CA VAL A 41 6.40 -8.61 8.80
C VAL A 41 7.66 -8.56 7.96
N VAL A 42 8.42 -9.66 7.94
CA VAL A 42 9.53 -9.87 7.02
C VAL A 42 9.12 -10.87 5.94
N GLY A 43 8.99 -10.39 4.71
CA GLY A 43 8.64 -11.21 3.55
C GLY A 43 9.82 -11.41 2.60
N VAL A 44 10.15 -12.66 2.27
CA VAL A 44 11.15 -12.99 1.25
C VAL A 44 10.45 -13.61 0.06
N ALA A 45 10.49 -12.93 -1.09
CA ALA A 45 9.88 -13.41 -2.32
C ALA A 45 10.72 -13.00 -3.54
N ALA A 46 10.84 -13.90 -4.51
CA ALA A 46 11.61 -13.68 -5.72
C ALA A 46 11.08 -12.50 -6.55
N THR A 47 11.92 -11.92 -7.41
CA THR A 47 11.47 -10.96 -8.42
C THR A 47 10.40 -11.59 -9.32
N GLY A 48 9.39 -10.81 -9.73
CA GLY A 48 8.26 -11.31 -10.51
C GLY A 48 7.17 -12.04 -9.70
N SER A 49 7.40 -12.35 -8.41
CA SER A 49 6.39 -12.99 -7.55
C SER A 49 5.15 -12.15 -7.23
N GLY A 50 5.14 -10.86 -7.61
CA GLY A 50 4.06 -9.95 -7.30
C GLY A 50 4.09 -9.39 -5.87
N LYS A 51 5.25 -9.37 -5.21
CA LYS A 51 5.41 -8.84 -3.84
C LYS A 51 4.83 -7.43 -3.62
N THR A 52 4.79 -6.59 -4.65
CA THR A 52 4.24 -5.23 -4.58
C THR A 52 2.77 -5.20 -4.15
N LEU A 53 1.95 -6.16 -4.61
CA LEU A 53 0.54 -6.22 -4.25
C LEU A 53 0.32 -6.40 -2.74
N SER A 54 1.27 -7.06 -2.06
CA SER A 54 1.21 -7.27 -0.61
C SER A 54 1.35 -5.96 0.17
N PHE A 55 2.03 -4.93 -0.37
CA PHE A 55 2.13 -3.64 0.29
C PHE A 55 0.80 -2.87 0.20
N PHE A 56 0.09 -2.93 -0.93
CA PHE A 56 -1.16 -2.18 -1.09
C PHE A 56 -2.37 -2.84 -0.44
N ALA A 57 -2.30 -4.15 -0.23
CA ALA A 57 -3.43 -4.91 0.31
C ALA A 57 -3.94 -4.39 1.68
N PRO A 58 -3.09 -4.13 2.68
CA PRO A 58 -3.51 -3.52 3.94
C PRO A 58 -4.21 -2.16 3.77
N LEU A 59 -3.76 -1.34 2.81
CA LEU A 59 -4.35 -0.02 2.56
C LEU A 59 -5.80 -0.16 2.08
N VAL A 60 -6.05 -0.97 1.05
CA VAL A 60 -7.41 -1.15 0.53
C VAL A 60 -8.32 -1.87 1.52
N MET A 61 -7.78 -2.78 2.33
CA MET A 61 -8.53 -3.38 3.46
C MET A 61 -8.96 -2.30 4.46
N ALA A 62 -8.06 -1.39 4.83
CA ALA A 62 -8.39 -0.28 5.73
C ALA A 62 -9.47 0.65 5.15
N LEU A 63 -9.40 0.93 3.85
CA LEU A 63 -10.40 1.77 3.17
C LEU A 63 -11.78 1.11 3.14
N GLU A 64 -11.86 -0.21 2.91
CA GLU A 64 -13.12 -0.97 2.95
C GLU A 64 -13.74 -1.00 4.35
N ASP A 65 -12.92 -0.99 5.40
CA ASP A 65 -13.39 -0.86 6.78
C ASP A 65 -13.64 0.62 7.18
N GLY A 66 -13.60 1.56 6.22
CA GLY A 66 -13.89 2.98 6.44
C GLY A 66 -12.81 3.76 7.19
N LEU A 67 -11.62 3.18 7.34
CA LEU A 67 -10.51 3.78 8.07
C LEU A 67 -9.75 4.79 7.21
N LYS A 68 -9.36 5.91 7.82
CA LYS A 68 -8.47 6.89 7.20
C LYS A 68 -7.02 6.48 7.48
N LYS A 69 -6.44 5.68 6.58
CA LYS A 69 -5.04 5.22 6.65
C LYS A 69 -4.23 5.72 5.45
N VAL A 70 -2.92 5.80 5.66
CA VAL A 70 -1.91 6.12 4.65
C VAL A 70 -0.82 5.05 4.74
N ILE A 71 -0.31 4.60 3.60
CA ILE A 71 0.87 3.74 3.56
C ILE A 71 2.10 4.52 3.10
N PHE A 72 3.22 4.31 3.80
CA PHE A 72 4.52 4.81 3.39
C PHE A 72 5.33 3.66 2.82
N ILE A 73 5.84 3.83 1.61
CA ILE A 73 6.71 2.86 0.95
C ILE A 73 8.07 3.49 0.76
N VAL A 74 9.07 2.90 1.39
CA VAL A 74 10.46 3.34 1.25
C VAL A 74 11.14 2.45 0.23
N THR A 75 11.67 3.04 -0.83
CA THR A 75 12.34 2.31 -1.93
C THR A 75 13.62 3.05 -2.31
N PRO A 76 14.71 2.34 -2.65
CA PRO A 76 15.92 2.98 -3.15
C PRO A 76 15.80 3.47 -4.61
N LEU A 77 14.74 3.07 -5.34
CA LEU A 77 14.59 3.34 -6.78
C LEU A 77 13.51 4.38 -7.05
N ASN A 78 13.92 5.61 -7.40
CA ASN A 78 13.03 6.74 -7.71
C ASN A 78 11.98 6.39 -8.78
N LEU A 79 12.44 5.75 -9.88
CA LEU A 79 11.59 5.40 -11.01
C LEU A 79 10.46 4.44 -10.59
N LEU A 80 10.75 3.50 -9.69
CA LEU A 80 9.77 2.53 -9.23
C LEU A 80 8.69 3.20 -8.37
N GLY A 81 9.08 4.16 -7.53
CA GLY A 81 8.12 4.94 -6.73
C GLY A 81 7.18 5.77 -7.60
N GLN A 82 7.70 6.38 -8.67
CA GLN A 82 6.88 7.14 -9.61
C GLN A 82 5.90 6.24 -10.39
N GLN A 83 6.39 5.13 -10.96
CA GLN A 83 5.55 4.18 -11.70
C GLN A 83 4.40 3.63 -10.85
N ASN A 84 4.67 3.27 -9.60
CA ASN A 84 3.62 2.78 -8.72
C ASN A 84 2.63 3.89 -8.33
N SER A 85 3.10 5.11 -8.08
CA SER A 85 2.22 6.25 -7.78
C SER A 85 1.24 6.52 -8.93
N ASP A 86 1.73 6.50 -10.17
CA ASP A 86 0.91 6.72 -11.37
C ASP A 86 -0.14 5.62 -11.55
N GLN A 87 0.24 4.36 -11.30
CA GLN A 87 -0.69 3.23 -11.33
C GLN A 87 -1.82 3.37 -10.30
N LEU A 88 -1.49 3.80 -9.08
CA LEU A 88 -2.47 3.99 -8.02
C LEU A 88 -3.42 5.16 -8.32
N ASN A 89 -2.88 6.26 -8.82
CA ASN A 89 -3.68 7.41 -9.24
C ASN A 89 -4.67 7.03 -10.36
N THR A 90 -4.27 6.15 -11.29
CA THR A 90 -5.14 5.65 -12.37
C THR A 90 -6.36 4.88 -11.85
N ILE A 91 -6.24 4.21 -10.69
CA ILE A 91 -7.34 3.48 -10.05
C ILE A 91 -8.04 4.30 -8.96
N GLY A 92 -7.79 5.61 -8.87
CA GLY A 92 -8.42 6.52 -7.93
C GLY A 92 -7.84 6.49 -6.50
N LEU A 93 -6.71 5.81 -6.30
CA LEU A 93 -5.95 5.85 -5.05
C LEU A 93 -4.88 6.94 -5.15
N THR A 94 -5.16 8.11 -4.58
CA THR A 94 -4.25 9.26 -4.62
C THR A 94 -2.89 8.91 -4.00
N ALA A 95 -1.83 8.94 -4.80
CA ALA A 95 -0.47 8.57 -4.40
C ALA A 95 0.55 9.60 -4.87
N ILE A 96 1.64 9.75 -4.11
CA ILE A 96 2.75 10.66 -4.43
C ILE A 96 4.10 9.98 -4.23
N SER A 97 5.03 10.24 -5.17
CA SER A 97 6.44 9.93 -5.01
C SER A 97 7.19 11.15 -4.51
N VAL A 98 7.76 11.03 -3.30
CA VAL A 98 8.55 12.07 -2.66
C VAL A 98 10.02 11.85 -2.98
N THR A 99 10.59 12.83 -3.66
CA THR A 99 11.98 12.87 -4.12
C THR A 99 12.66 14.14 -3.60
N ALA A 100 13.97 14.30 -3.85
CA ALA A 100 14.68 15.49 -3.43
C ALA A 100 14.08 16.79 -4.02
N GLU A 101 13.51 16.70 -5.22
CA GLU A 101 12.94 17.83 -5.96
C GLU A 101 11.63 18.36 -5.36
N ASN A 102 10.85 17.51 -4.67
CA ASN A 102 9.53 17.89 -4.14
C ASN A 102 9.40 17.71 -2.61
N ALA A 103 10.47 17.32 -1.91
CA ALA A 103 10.51 17.15 -0.45
C ALA A 103 10.53 18.50 0.29
N GLY A 104 9.43 19.24 0.21
CA GLY A 104 9.26 20.56 0.83
C GLY A 104 8.03 20.66 1.74
N PRO A 105 7.89 21.79 2.47
CA PRO A 105 6.80 22.01 3.43
C PRO A 105 5.40 21.87 2.81
N GLU A 106 5.21 22.25 1.55
CA GLU A 106 3.92 22.14 0.86
C GLU A 106 3.51 20.68 0.66
N THR A 107 4.43 19.85 0.15
CA THR A 107 4.22 18.40 -0.01
C THR A 107 3.91 17.73 1.33
N PHE A 108 4.65 18.08 2.38
CA PHE A 108 4.42 17.50 3.70
C PHE A 108 3.08 17.92 4.31
N LYS A 109 2.68 19.20 4.17
CA LYS A 109 1.34 19.65 4.59
C LYS A 109 0.22 18.92 3.84
N ALA A 110 0.39 18.68 2.53
CA ALA A 110 -0.56 17.91 1.74
C ALA A 110 -0.69 16.47 2.26
N ILE A 111 0.44 15.82 2.57
CA ILE A 111 0.46 14.48 3.18
C ILE A 111 -0.23 14.48 4.54
N GLU A 112 0.08 15.44 5.42
CA GLU A 112 -0.54 15.57 6.76
C GLU A 112 -2.06 15.76 6.68
N SER A 113 -2.54 16.52 5.69
CA SER A 113 -3.98 16.72 5.46
C SER A 113 -4.71 15.45 4.96
N GLY A 114 -3.98 14.38 4.63
CA GLY A 114 -4.54 13.14 4.09
C GLY A 114 -4.91 13.21 2.61
N ALA A 115 -4.33 14.16 1.86
CA ALA A 115 -4.51 14.32 0.42
C ALA A 115 -3.98 13.11 -0.38
N TYR A 116 -3.08 12.33 0.23
CA TYR A 116 -2.54 11.10 -0.35
C TYR A 116 -2.85 9.90 0.55
N LYS A 117 -3.15 8.76 -0.06
CA LYS A 117 -3.31 7.46 0.58
C LYS A 117 -2.03 6.64 0.55
N GLU A 118 -1.10 7.02 -0.32
CA GLU A 118 0.19 6.38 -0.45
C GLU A 118 1.31 7.38 -0.71
N VAL A 119 2.42 7.19 -0.03
CA VAL A 119 3.61 8.04 -0.12
C VAL A 119 4.83 7.16 -0.37
N TYR A 120 5.49 7.34 -1.52
CA TYR A 120 6.81 6.79 -1.75
C TYR A 120 7.86 7.75 -1.22
N ARG A 121 8.83 7.25 -0.47
CA ARG A 121 10.02 8.03 -0.11
C ARG A 121 11.26 7.34 -0.64
N ASN A 122 12.02 8.09 -1.43
CA ASN A 122 13.33 7.63 -1.89
C ASN A 122 14.42 8.02 -0.89
N TYR A 123 15.39 7.15 -0.74
CA TYR A 123 16.62 7.43 0.01
C TYR A 123 17.81 7.37 -0.97
N PRO A 124 18.74 8.33 -0.93
CA PRO A 124 19.98 8.27 -1.70
C PRO A 124 20.89 7.11 -1.26
#